data_AF-A0A7C1V6N9-F1
#
_entry.id   AF-A0A7C1V6N9-F1
#
_cell.length_a   1.000
_cell.length_b   1.000
_cell.length_c   1.000
_cell.angle_alpha   90.00
_cell.angle_beta   90.00
_cell.angle_gamma   90.00
#
_symmetry.space_group_name_H-M   'P 1'
#
loop_
_entity.id
_entity.type
_entity.pdbx_description
1 polymer ?
#
loop_
_entity_poly.entity_id
_entity_poly.type
_entity_poly.pdbx_seq_one_letter_code
_entity_poly.pdbx_strand_id
1 'polypeptide(L)'
;MPELISLRCFYYREGNDPHMLRSLVAPPYDVISEEEKEELKAKNPNNICHVILPETYESANKKLEDMIDKNILIADETRSICIYGIDYIKPDTGVKITRYGFMGLLKLAEIFPAADGIVPHEMTFKKFTEDRLNIIKNTDANFSPIFTIYDGNGAAIKIFKKYVNKEPNLKTLDRDGFTHKIWMVKDEKDIRGFQNIIKKHPIIIADGHHRYITCLRHSRAGGCKYIMTLFIDFNEPGLIIYTSHRQIHKLDFNSLNELKHKVKDLFEIFDDFNNFQELKKEMEKRRGAHVFGCYYQQKFLMLRLKKKINPLDFIPGNHSNEWKNLSLPILHNILLGKCLNVKKEDISFIKDIDKGLLNANEGKSAMLLMVNPTTLEEIHNITKLGEIMPQKSTYFFPKPLSGLIIHRHDMEIE
;
A
#
# COMPACT_ATOMS: atom_id res chain seq x y z
N MET A 1 -2.25 22.16 -8.87
CA MET A 1 -3.47 21.44 -8.38
C MET A 1 -3.54 20.10 -9.10
N PRO A 2 -4.06 19.04 -8.47
CA PRO A 2 -4.13 17.72 -9.08
C PRO A 2 -5.01 17.72 -10.34
N GLU A 3 -4.51 17.15 -11.42
CA GLU A 3 -5.20 17.06 -12.70
C GLU A 3 -5.45 15.59 -13.05
N LEU A 4 -6.72 15.25 -13.28
CA LEU A 4 -7.17 13.91 -13.67
C LEU A 4 -7.68 13.95 -15.10
N ILE A 5 -7.27 13.00 -15.93
CA ILE A 5 -7.87 12.74 -17.24
C ILE A 5 -8.30 11.28 -17.37
N SER A 6 -9.20 11.00 -18.30
CA SER A 6 -9.58 9.64 -18.69
C SER A 6 -8.42 8.94 -19.43
N LEU A 7 -8.40 7.61 -19.40
CA LEU A 7 -7.38 6.79 -20.06
C LEU A 7 -7.99 5.98 -21.19
N ARG A 8 -7.19 5.70 -22.23
CA ARG A 8 -7.49 4.59 -23.13
C ARG A 8 -7.09 3.30 -22.44
N CYS A 9 -8.09 2.45 -22.19
CA CYS A 9 -7.90 1.22 -21.41
C CYS A 9 -7.44 0.09 -22.33
N PHE A 10 -6.25 -0.45 -22.06
CA PHE A 10 -5.88 -1.78 -22.55
C PHE A 10 -6.28 -2.83 -21.52
N TYR A 11 -6.85 -3.93 -21.96
CA TYR A 11 -7.27 -5.04 -21.12
C TYR A 11 -7.26 -6.35 -21.92
N TYR A 12 -7.27 -7.48 -21.22
CA TYR A 12 -7.34 -8.78 -21.86
C TYR A 12 -8.69 -8.95 -22.57
N ARG A 13 -8.67 -9.45 -23.81
CA ARG A 13 -9.87 -9.75 -24.60
C ARG A 13 -10.82 -10.69 -23.86
N GLU A 14 -10.28 -11.63 -23.12
CA GLU A 14 -11.01 -12.58 -22.27
C GLU A 14 -11.47 -11.97 -20.94
N GLY A 15 -11.49 -10.65 -20.82
CA GLY A 15 -11.78 -9.94 -19.57
C GLY A 15 -13.19 -10.17 -18.99
N ASN A 16 -14.12 -10.66 -19.81
CA ASN A 16 -15.46 -11.07 -19.39
C ASN A 16 -15.52 -12.51 -18.84
N ASP A 17 -14.46 -13.32 -19.01
CA ASP A 17 -14.32 -14.65 -18.43
C ASP A 17 -13.47 -14.57 -17.16
N PRO A 18 -14.09 -14.66 -15.95
CA PRO A 18 -13.35 -14.52 -14.71
C PRO A 18 -12.32 -15.61 -14.45
N HIS A 19 -12.51 -16.81 -15.00
CA HIS A 19 -11.57 -17.91 -14.82
C HIS A 19 -10.34 -17.74 -15.71
N MET A 20 -10.56 -17.32 -16.97
CA MET A 20 -9.46 -17.03 -17.87
C MET A 20 -8.66 -15.81 -17.40
N LEU A 21 -9.34 -14.71 -17.08
CA LEU A 21 -8.69 -13.47 -16.62
C LEU A 21 -7.84 -13.70 -15.37
N ARG A 22 -8.28 -14.56 -14.44
CA ARG A 22 -7.50 -14.96 -13.25
C ARG A 22 -6.13 -15.53 -13.59
N SER A 23 -5.99 -16.24 -14.71
CA SER A 23 -4.72 -16.81 -15.15
C SER A 23 -3.79 -15.80 -15.84
N LEU A 24 -4.32 -14.63 -16.22
CA LEU A 24 -3.63 -13.59 -17.01
C LEU A 24 -3.14 -12.41 -16.17
N VAL A 25 -3.78 -12.15 -15.03
CA VAL A 25 -3.41 -11.08 -14.09
C VAL A 25 -2.46 -11.57 -13.00
N ALA A 26 -1.86 -10.63 -12.27
CA ALA A 26 -0.97 -10.93 -11.15
C ALA A 26 -1.14 -9.93 -10.00
N PRO A 27 -0.71 -10.27 -8.78
CA PRO A 27 -0.51 -9.28 -7.73
C PRO A 27 0.46 -8.16 -8.15
N PRO A 28 0.58 -7.09 -7.37
CA PRO A 28 1.64 -6.10 -7.56
C PRO A 28 3.03 -6.74 -7.47
N TYR A 29 3.97 -6.27 -8.31
CA TYR A 29 5.32 -6.82 -8.42
C TYR A 29 6.09 -6.86 -7.08
N ASP A 30 5.82 -5.92 -6.16
CA ASP A 30 6.50 -5.75 -4.87
C ASP A 30 6.04 -6.75 -3.81
N VAL A 31 5.02 -7.56 -4.09
CA VAL A 31 4.51 -8.60 -3.18
C VAL A 31 4.63 -10.01 -3.73
N ILE A 32 5.20 -10.19 -4.92
CA ILE A 32 5.42 -11.48 -5.57
C ILE A 32 6.77 -12.04 -5.11
N SER A 33 6.78 -13.25 -4.55
CA SER A 33 8.02 -14.00 -4.27
C SER A 33 8.60 -14.63 -5.55
N GLU A 34 9.87 -15.07 -5.54
CA GLU A 34 10.45 -15.76 -6.71
C GLU A 34 9.70 -17.07 -7.04
N GLU A 35 9.29 -17.84 -6.02
CA GLU A 35 8.45 -19.04 -6.19
C GLU A 35 7.10 -18.68 -6.84
N GLU A 36 6.42 -17.65 -6.33
CA GLU A 36 5.15 -17.19 -6.89
C GLU A 36 5.30 -16.65 -8.32
N LYS A 37 6.42 -16.02 -8.64
CA LYS A 37 6.73 -15.55 -9.99
C LYS A 37 6.83 -16.73 -10.97
N GLU A 38 7.51 -17.80 -10.59
CA GLU A 38 7.61 -19.02 -11.41
C GLU A 38 6.23 -19.66 -11.61
N GLU A 39 5.44 -19.80 -10.54
CA GLU A 39 4.07 -20.31 -10.62
C GLU A 39 3.18 -19.47 -11.54
N LEU A 40 3.22 -18.14 -11.41
CA LEU A 40 2.42 -17.23 -12.23
C LEU A 40 2.80 -17.32 -13.71
N LYS A 41 4.10 -17.42 -14.01
CA LYS A 41 4.59 -17.56 -15.39
C LYS A 41 4.24 -18.91 -16.00
N ALA A 42 4.23 -19.98 -15.20
CA ALA A 42 3.85 -21.33 -15.63
C ALA A 42 2.34 -21.48 -15.86
N LYS A 43 1.50 -20.75 -15.12
CA LYS A 43 0.03 -20.80 -15.24
C LYS A 43 -0.47 -20.41 -16.63
N ASN A 44 0.10 -19.37 -17.22
CA ASN A 44 -0.30 -18.90 -18.55
C ASN A 44 0.87 -18.17 -19.24
N PRO A 45 1.19 -18.49 -20.51
CA PRO A 45 2.26 -17.80 -21.25
C PRO A 45 1.98 -16.30 -21.47
N ASN A 46 0.73 -15.86 -21.32
CA ASN A 46 0.31 -14.46 -21.43
C ASN A 46 0.02 -13.81 -20.08
N ASN A 47 0.43 -14.44 -18.96
CA ASN A 47 0.33 -13.79 -17.66
C ASN A 47 1.15 -12.48 -17.63
N ILE A 48 0.59 -11.42 -17.07
CA ILE A 48 1.23 -10.10 -16.99
C ILE A 48 2.57 -10.14 -16.25
N CYS A 49 2.81 -11.15 -15.40
CA CYS A 49 4.09 -11.42 -14.72
C CYS A 49 5.26 -11.47 -15.71
N HIS A 50 5.05 -11.95 -16.94
CA HIS A 50 6.06 -11.95 -18.01
C HIS A 50 6.51 -10.53 -18.42
N VAL A 51 5.68 -9.51 -18.18
CA VAL A 51 5.99 -8.10 -18.48
C VAL A 51 6.44 -7.35 -17.22
N ILE A 52 5.79 -7.56 -16.07
CA ILE A 52 6.12 -6.81 -14.84
C ILE A 52 7.36 -7.34 -14.12
N LEU A 53 7.71 -8.62 -14.29
CA LEU A 53 8.89 -9.28 -13.72
C LEU A 53 9.60 -10.09 -14.83
N PRO A 54 10.09 -9.42 -15.89
CA PRO A 54 10.68 -10.07 -17.06
C PRO A 54 12.07 -10.64 -16.75
N GLU A 55 12.62 -11.42 -17.66
CA GLU A 55 14.04 -11.83 -17.58
C GLU A 55 14.98 -10.69 -17.99
N THR A 56 14.61 -9.97 -19.06
CA THR A 56 15.28 -8.73 -19.50
C THR A 56 14.27 -7.63 -19.79
N TYR A 57 14.68 -6.36 -19.74
CA TYR A 57 13.76 -5.24 -19.98
C TYR A 57 13.23 -5.20 -21.42
N GLU A 58 14.04 -5.61 -22.40
CA GLU A 58 13.66 -5.73 -23.81
C GLU A 58 12.61 -6.83 -24.00
N SER A 59 12.74 -7.94 -23.25
CA SER A 59 11.77 -9.03 -23.29
C SER A 59 10.39 -8.60 -22.78
N ALA A 60 10.32 -7.65 -21.84
CA ALA A 60 9.05 -7.08 -21.39
C ALA A 60 8.33 -6.35 -22.52
N ASN A 61 9.04 -5.49 -23.26
CA ASN A 61 8.43 -4.77 -24.38
C ASN A 61 8.02 -5.72 -25.51
N LYS A 62 8.92 -6.64 -25.89
CA LYS A 62 8.60 -7.65 -26.90
C LYS A 62 7.37 -8.47 -26.52
N LYS A 63 7.23 -8.84 -25.24
CA LYS A 63 6.07 -9.58 -24.76
C LYS A 63 4.80 -8.73 -24.78
N LEU A 64 4.88 -7.45 -24.42
CA LEU A 64 3.76 -6.52 -24.48
C LEU A 64 3.25 -6.37 -25.93
N GLU A 65 4.14 -6.06 -26.88
CA GLU A 65 3.77 -5.91 -28.29
C GLU A 65 3.21 -7.21 -28.86
N ASP A 66 3.83 -8.37 -28.56
CA ASP A 66 3.31 -9.68 -28.99
C ASP A 66 1.87 -9.93 -28.52
N MET A 67 1.53 -9.54 -27.29
CA MET A 67 0.15 -9.67 -26.78
C MET A 67 -0.83 -8.72 -27.48
N ILE A 68 -0.38 -7.54 -27.91
CA ILE A 68 -1.21 -6.57 -28.61
C ILE A 68 -1.42 -7.00 -30.07
N ASP A 69 -0.34 -7.37 -30.77
CA ASP A 69 -0.37 -7.85 -32.16
C ASP A 69 -1.23 -9.11 -32.31
N LYS A 70 -1.12 -10.03 -31.35
CA LYS A 70 -1.95 -11.23 -31.26
C LYS A 70 -3.32 -11.00 -30.65
N ASN A 71 -3.70 -9.74 -30.40
CA ASN A 71 -5.03 -9.37 -29.99
C ASN A 71 -5.48 -9.96 -28.63
N ILE A 72 -4.51 -10.41 -27.81
CA ILE A 72 -4.70 -10.88 -26.45
C ILE A 72 -5.02 -9.68 -25.54
N LEU A 73 -4.28 -8.59 -25.72
CA LEU A 73 -4.62 -7.28 -25.17
C LEU A 73 -5.32 -6.45 -26.24
N ILE A 74 -6.50 -5.93 -25.91
CA ILE A 74 -7.27 -5.03 -26.76
C ILE A 74 -7.40 -3.66 -26.09
N ALA A 75 -7.58 -2.62 -26.90
CA ALA A 75 -7.80 -1.26 -26.42
C ALA A 75 -9.20 -0.77 -26.77
N ASP A 76 -9.80 -0.01 -25.86
CA ASP A 76 -11.01 0.74 -26.18
C ASP A 76 -10.70 1.87 -27.18
N GLU A 77 -11.65 2.15 -28.09
CA GLU A 77 -11.55 3.29 -29.02
C GLU A 77 -11.60 4.63 -28.26
N THR A 78 -12.47 4.71 -27.25
CA THR A 78 -12.72 5.91 -26.45
C THR A 78 -12.04 5.86 -25.07
N ARG A 79 -11.66 7.04 -24.56
CA ARG A 79 -11.09 7.15 -23.22
C ARG A 79 -12.19 7.03 -22.15
N SER A 80 -11.87 6.38 -21.04
CA SER A 80 -12.79 6.14 -19.93
C SER A 80 -12.14 6.46 -18.58
N ILE A 81 -12.95 6.69 -17.55
CA ILE A 81 -12.54 6.49 -16.16
C ILE A 81 -13.05 5.12 -15.73
N CYS A 82 -12.27 4.34 -14.98
CA CYS A 82 -12.67 3.00 -14.55
C CYS A 82 -13.06 3.00 -13.07
N ILE A 83 -14.30 2.67 -12.73
CA ILE A 83 -14.66 2.36 -11.34
C ILE A 83 -14.07 0.99 -11.01
N TYR A 84 -13.34 0.90 -9.90
CA TYR A 84 -12.75 -0.34 -9.39
C TYR A 84 -13.48 -0.74 -8.11
N GLY A 85 -14.17 -1.88 -8.14
CA GLY A 85 -14.69 -2.56 -6.95
C GLY A 85 -13.86 -3.78 -6.56
N ILE A 86 -13.64 -3.99 -5.26
CA ILE A 86 -13.05 -5.21 -4.72
C ILE A 86 -13.88 -5.76 -3.58
N ASP A 87 -14.38 -6.98 -3.76
CA ASP A 87 -15.08 -7.74 -2.71
C ASP A 87 -14.08 -8.64 -2.00
N TYR A 88 -13.98 -8.52 -0.68
CA TYR A 88 -13.07 -9.33 0.11
C TYR A 88 -13.63 -9.61 1.51
N ILE A 89 -13.08 -10.62 2.17
CA ILE A 89 -13.40 -10.94 3.56
C ILE A 89 -12.36 -10.27 4.44
N LYS A 90 -12.79 -9.42 5.37
CA LYS A 90 -11.87 -8.79 6.31
C LYS A 90 -11.21 -9.86 7.19
N PRO A 91 -9.87 -10.01 7.16
CA PRO A 91 -9.18 -11.08 7.90
C PRO A 91 -9.49 -11.10 9.40
N ASP A 92 -9.63 -9.93 10.01
CA ASP A 92 -9.84 -9.82 11.47
C ASP A 92 -11.26 -10.13 11.94
N THR A 93 -12.27 -10.00 11.05
CA THR A 93 -13.69 -10.07 11.46
C THR A 93 -14.49 -11.10 10.69
N GLY A 94 -13.96 -11.66 9.59
CA GLY A 94 -14.71 -12.55 8.71
C GLY A 94 -15.85 -11.87 7.94
N VAL A 95 -16.02 -10.55 8.07
CA VAL A 95 -17.10 -9.80 7.43
C VAL A 95 -16.76 -9.56 5.96
N LYS A 96 -17.69 -9.90 5.07
CA LYS A 96 -17.63 -9.54 3.65
C LYS A 96 -17.83 -8.04 3.48
N ILE A 97 -16.94 -7.41 2.75
CA ILE A 97 -16.98 -5.97 2.49
C ILE A 97 -16.56 -5.71 1.05
N THR A 98 -17.13 -4.66 0.46
CA THR A 98 -16.73 -4.16 -0.85
C THR A 98 -16.13 -2.78 -0.69
N ARG A 99 -14.95 -2.57 -1.28
CA ARG A 99 -14.34 -1.24 -1.39
C ARG A 99 -14.45 -0.77 -2.83
N TYR A 100 -14.87 0.48 -3.02
CA TYR A 100 -14.88 1.14 -4.32
C TYR A 100 -13.82 2.22 -4.43
N GLY A 101 -13.41 2.47 -5.67
CA GLY A 101 -12.55 3.56 -6.09
C GLY A 101 -12.75 3.83 -7.57
N PHE A 102 -12.00 4.78 -8.11
CA PHE A 102 -11.93 4.98 -9.55
C PHE A 102 -10.50 5.18 -10.02
N MET A 103 -10.25 4.85 -11.28
CA MET A 103 -8.95 4.88 -11.92
C MET A 103 -8.97 5.81 -13.13
N GLY A 104 -7.94 6.64 -13.21
CA GLY A 104 -7.67 7.55 -14.31
C GLY A 104 -6.19 7.86 -14.40
N LEU A 105 -5.83 8.85 -15.20
CA LEU A 105 -4.46 9.35 -15.33
C LEU A 105 -4.29 10.60 -14.48
N LEU A 106 -3.42 10.51 -13.48
CA LEU A 106 -3.00 11.66 -12.68
C LEU A 106 -1.80 12.31 -13.37
N LYS A 107 -1.85 13.63 -13.58
CA LYS A 107 -0.70 14.37 -14.08
C LYS A 107 0.44 14.30 -13.08
N LEU A 108 1.64 13.99 -13.58
CA LEU A 108 2.84 13.97 -12.76
C LEU A 108 3.19 15.39 -12.32
N ALA A 109 3.60 15.53 -11.06
CA ALA A 109 4.05 16.78 -10.48
C ALA A 109 5.21 16.54 -9.51
N GLU A 110 5.89 17.62 -9.15
CA GLU A 110 6.89 17.56 -8.11
C GLU A 110 6.22 17.33 -6.75
N ILE A 111 6.75 16.37 -6.00
CA ILE A 111 6.25 15.97 -4.67
C ILE A 111 7.14 16.50 -3.54
N PHE A 112 8.26 17.16 -3.88
CA PHE A 112 9.20 17.78 -2.95
C PHE A 112 9.70 19.12 -3.54
N PRO A 113 9.06 20.27 -3.23
CA PRO A 113 7.85 20.41 -2.41
C PRO A 113 6.57 20.00 -3.15
N ALA A 114 5.56 19.52 -2.41
CA ALA A 114 4.26 19.08 -2.94
C ALA A 114 3.31 20.23 -3.32
N ALA A 115 3.78 21.20 -4.10
CA ALA A 115 3.04 22.44 -4.41
C ALA A 115 1.74 22.19 -5.20
N ASP A 116 1.69 21.10 -5.97
CA ASP A 116 0.54 20.76 -6.80
C ASP A 116 -0.55 19.95 -6.11
N GLY A 117 -0.40 19.68 -4.81
CA GLY A 117 -1.37 18.93 -4.02
C GLY A 117 -1.28 17.42 -4.18
N ILE A 118 -0.16 16.90 -4.70
CA ILE A 118 0.18 15.47 -4.69
C ILE A 118 1.20 15.24 -3.58
N VAL A 119 0.80 14.52 -2.53
CA VAL A 119 1.56 14.42 -1.29
C VAL A 119 2.04 12.98 -1.08
N PRO A 120 3.35 12.75 -0.91
CA PRO A 120 3.86 11.43 -0.56
C PRO A 120 3.66 11.16 0.94
N HIS A 121 3.08 10.01 1.29
CA HIS A 121 2.94 9.65 2.71
C HIS A 121 4.15 8.91 3.30
N GLU A 122 5.07 8.37 2.49
CA GLU A 122 6.28 7.65 2.92
C GLU A 122 7.48 8.03 2.03
N MET A 123 8.72 7.94 2.56
CA MET A 123 9.95 8.08 1.77
C MET A 123 10.22 6.85 0.91
N THR A 124 10.86 7.04 -0.24
CA THR A 124 11.20 5.97 -1.18
C THR A 124 12.61 5.42 -1.00
N PHE A 125 12.82 4.20 -1.50
CA PHE A 125 14.09 3.50 -1.43
C PHE A 125 14.73 3.39 -2.83
N LYS A 126 16.04 3.62 -2.92
CA LYS A 126 16.78 3.68 -4.20
C LYS A 126 16.71 2.38 -5.02
N LYS A 127 16.86 1.20 -4.38
CA LYS A 127 17.02 -0.11 -5.08
C LYS A 127 15.87 -0.45 -6.02
N PHE A 128 14.62 -0.23 -5.62
CA PHE A 128 13.44 -0.54 -6.44
C PHE A 128 13.17 0.48 -7.54
N THR A 129 13.81 1.65 -7.48
CA THR A 129 13.54 2.75 -8.41
C THR A 129 14.26 2.55 -9.75
N GLU A 130 15.40 1.85 -9.81
CA GLU A 130 16.11 1.62 -11.08
C GLU A 130 15.42 0.58 -11.95
N ASP A 131 15.06 -0.55 -11.35
CA ASP A 131 14.37 -1.63 -12.04
C ASP A 131 13.04 -1.18 -12.67
N ARG A 132 12.22 -0.46 -11.89
CA ARG A 132 10.95 0.09 -12.38
C ARG A 132 11.12 1.17 -13.44
N LEU A 133 12.21 1.94 -13.37
CA LEU A 133 12.54 2.93 -14.41
C LEU A 133 12.92 2.25 -15.73
N ASN A 134 13.66 1.15 -15.68
CA ASN A 134 14.05 0.42 -16.88
C ASN A 134 12.85 -0.25 -17.56
N ILE A 135 11.90 -0.79 -16.78
CA ILE A 135 10.63 -1.31 -17.33
C ILE A 135 9.87 -0.21 -18.07
N ILE A 136 9.56 0.92 -17.41
CA ILE A 136 8.77 1.97 -18.05
C ILE A 136 9.49 2.60 -19.25
N LYS A 137 10.83 2.70 -19.23
CA LYS A 137 11.59 3.16 -20.39
C LYS A 137 11.46 2.24 -21.61
N ASN A 138 11.35 0.94 -21.39
CA ASN A 138 11.27 -0.05 -22.47
C ASN A 138 9.85 -0.26 -22.96
N THR A 139 8.84 -0.15 -22.09
CA THR A 139 7.45 -0.46 -22.45
C THR A 139 6.56 0.77 -22.62
N ASP A 140 7.01 1.94 -22.17
CA ASP A 140 6.25 3.19 -22.07
C ASP A 140 4.80 2.99 -21.59
N ALA A 141 4.62 2.21 -20.53
CA ALA A 141 3.31 1.77 -20.07
C ALA A 141 3.22 1.60 -18.53
N ASN A 142 2.00 1.69 -18.01
CA ASN A 142 1.66 1.35 -16.63
C ASN A 142 0.80 0.09 -16.59
N PHE A 143 1.26 -0.92 -15.86
CA PHE A 143 0.58 -2.22 -15.72
C PHE A 143 -0.21 -2.36 -14.41
N SER A 144 -0.03 -1.42 -13.48
CA SER A 144 -0.74 -1.38 -12.20
C SER A 144 -0.90 0.07 -11.75
N PRO A 145 -2.04 0.46 -11.19
CA PRO A 145 -2.24 1.81 -10.71
C PRO A 145 -1.42 2.06 -9.45
N ILE A 146 -0.92 3.28 -9.26
CA ILE A 146 -0.56 3.72 -7.90
C ILE A 146 -1.83 3.85 -7.06
N PHE A 147 -1.71 3.61 -5.76
CA PHE A 147 -2.84 3.73 -4.84
C PHE A 147 -2.79 5.11 -4.20
N THR A 148 -3.86 5.87 -4.31
CA THR A 148 -3.99 7.17 -3.67
C THR A 148 -5.24 7.26 -2.81
N ILE A 149 -5.19 8.11 -1.80
CA ILE A 149 -6.31 8.44 -0.93
C ILE A 149 -6.58 9.94 -0.96
N TYR A 150 -7.85 10.32 -0.85
CA TYR A 150 -8.29 11.72 -0.82
C TYR A 150 -9.54 11.86 0.06
N ASP A 151 -9.79 13.06 0.58
CA ASP A 151 -10.96 13.35 1.42
C ASP A 151 -12.09 13.96 0.60
N GLY A 152 -12.85 13.12 -0.11
CA GLY A 152 -13.93 13.57 -0.99
C GLY A 152 -15.28 13.73 -0.31
N ASN A 153 -15.37 13.43 0.98
CA ASN A 153 -16.63 13.34 1.73
C ASN A 153 -17.70 12.49 1.02
N GLY A 154 -17.29 11.40 0.36
CA GLY A 154 -18.19 10.47 -0.34
C GLY A 154 -18.78 11.00 -1.65
N ALA A 155 -18.24 12.09 -2.22
CA ALA A 155 -18.76 12.68 -3.45
C ALA A 155 -18.83 11.70 -4.63
N ALA A 156 -17.87 10.77 -4.72
CA ALA A 156 -17.79 9.78 -5.79
C ALA A 156 -18.90 8.71 -5.73
N ILE A 157 -19.45 8.43 -4.54
CA ILE A 157 -20.50 7.41 -4.32
C ILE A 157 -21.71 7.64 -5.21
N LYS A 158 -22.09 8.91 -5.42
CA LYS A 158 -23.23 9.29 -6.26
C LYS A 158 -23.04 8.85 -7.71
N ILE A 159 -21.80 8.87 -8.21
CA ILE A 159 -21.47 8.40 -9.56
C ILE A 159 -21.42 6.87 -9.56
N PHE A 160 -20.78 6.24 -8.57
CA PHE A 160 -20.68 4.77 -8.46
C PHE A 160 -22.05 4.08 -8.57
N LYS A 161 -23.05 4.58 -7.84
CA LYS A 161 -24.42 4.01 -7.82
C LYS A 161 -25.08 3.87 -9.20
N LYS A 162 -24.65 4.65 -10.21
CA LYS A 162 -25.16 4.56 -11.58
C LYS A 162 -24.62 3.35 -12.36
N TYR A 163 -23.45 2.83 -11.96
CA TYR A 163 -22.71 1.82 -12.71
C TYR A 163 -22.65 0.47 -11.98
N VAL A 164 -22.45 0.47 -10.65
CA VAL A 164 -22.16 -0.75 -9.89
C VAL A 164 -23.30 -1.78 -9.83
N ASN A 165 -24.52 -1.39 -10.20
CA ASN A 165 -25.68 -2.29 -10.33
C ASN A 165 -25.76 -2.99 -11.70
N LYS A 166 -24.88 -2.64 -12.65
CA LYS A 166 -24.75 -3.28 -13.96
C LYS A 166 -23.66 -4.36 -13.91
N GLU A 167 -23.68 -5.27 -14.87
CA GLU A 167 -22.56 -6.21 -15.05
C GLU A 167 -21.25 -5.45 -15.28
N PRO A 168 -20.15 -5.83 -14.59
CA PRO A 168 -18.85 -5.20 -14.78
C PRO A 168 -18.27 -5.55 -16.16
N ASN A 169 -17.51 -4.61 -16.73
CA ASN A 169 -16.76 -4.83 -17.97
C ASN A 169 -15.63 -5.84 -17.80
N LEU A 170 -15.04 -5.93 -16.60
CA LEU A 170 -14.04 -6.94 -16.26
C LEU A 170 -14.35 -7.49 -14.88
N LYS A 171 -14.24 -8.80 -14.71
CA LYS A 171 -14.42 -9.47 -13.42
C LYS A 171 -13.45 -10.61 -13.28
N THR A 172 -12.73 -10.68 -12.17
CA THR A 172 -11.83 -11.81 -11.88
C THR A 172 -11.71 -12.06 -10.39
N LEU A 173 -11.20 -13.24 -10.05
CA LEU A 173 -10.76 -13.59 -8.70
C LEU A 173 -9.24 -13.47 -8.62
N ASP A 174 -8.70 -13.08 -7.47
CA ASP A 174 -7.27 -13.22 -7.19
C ASP A 174 -6.94 -14.58 -6.54
N ARG A 175 -5.73 -14.72 -6.00
CA ARG A 175 -5.29 -15.93 -5.28
C ARG A 175 -5.92 -16.06 -3.90
N ASP A 176 -6.25 -14.93 -3.26
CA ASP A 176 -6.82 -14.85 -1.92
C ASP A 176 -8.36 -14.97 -1.94
N GLY A 177 -8.94 -15.13 -3.14
CA GLY A 177 -10.37 -15.28 -3.36
C GLY A 177 -11.13 -13.94 -3.43
N PHE A 178 -10.42 -12.81 -3.54
CA PHE A 178 -11.06 -11.50 -3.68
C PHE A 178 -11.57 -11.33 -5.10
N THR A 179 -12.77 -10.75 -5.21
CA THR A 179 -13.40 -10.50 -6.51
C THR A 179 -13.12 -9.06 -6.93
N HIS A 180 -12.36 -8.89 -8.00
CA HIS A 180 -12.07 -7.58 -8.60
C HIS A 180 -13.04 -7.32 -9.75
N LYS A 181 -13.57 -6.10 -9.81
CA LYS A 181 -14.57 -5.67 -10.79
C LYS A 181 -14.20 -4.31 -11.34
N ILE A 182 -14.30 -4.15 -12.66
CA ILE A 182 -14.09 -2.87 -13.35
C ILE A 182 -15.36 -2.48 -14.11
N TRP A 183 -15.80 -1.23 -13.94
CA TRP A 183 -16.83 -0.62 -14.78
C TRP A 183 -16.24 0.59 -15.49
N MET A 184 -16.35 0.62 -16.82
CA MET A 184 -15.85 1.70 -17.67
C MET A 184 -16.89 2.82 -17.77
N VAL A 185 -16.50 4.03 -17.37
CA VAL A 185 -17.32 5.24 -17.40
C VAL A 185 -16.91 6.07 -18.61
N LYS A 186 -17.81 6.13 -19.60
CA LYS A 186 -17.67 6.88 -20.86
C LYS A 186 -18.53 8.15 -20.91
N ASP A 187 -19.47 8.31 -19.97
CA ASP A 187 -20.32 9.51 -19.89
C ASP A 187 -19.50 10.74 -19.48
N GLU A 188 -19.49 11.77 -20.33
CA GLU A 188 -18.65 12.95 -20.09
C GLU A 188 -19.02 13.72 -18.82
N LYS A 189 -20.30 13.73 -18.44
CA LYS A 189 -20.76 14.44 -17.23
C LYS A 189 -20.21 13.76 -15.98
N ASP A 190 -20.23 12.43 -15.96
CA ASP A 190 -19.65 11.65 -14.87
C ASP A 190 -18.12 11.72 -14.84
N ILE A 191 -17.45 11.71 -16.00
CA ILE A 191 -16.00 11.93 -16.09
C ILE A 191 -15.63 13.29 -15.49
N ARG A 192 -16.29 14.38 -15.91
CA ARG A 192 -16.08 15.73 -15.34
C ARG A 192 -16.38 15.76 -13.84
N GLY A 193 -17.33 14.95 -13.38
CA GLY A 193 -17.60 14.75 -11.96
C GLY A 193 -16.37 14.27 -11.19
N PHE A 194 -15.73 13.19 -11.63
CA PHE A 194 -14.49 12.69 -11.03
C PHE A 194 -13.34 13.70 -11.10
N GLN A 195 -13.17 14.37 -12.24
CA GLN A 195 -12.13 15.39 -12.42
C GLN A 195 -12.29 16.56 -11.43
N ASN A 196 -13.52 17.03 -11.23
CA ASN A 196 -13.83 18.08 -10.27
C ASN A 196 -13.60 17.66 -8.82
N ILE A 197 -13.83 16.38 -8.49
CA ILE A 197 -13.51 15.84 -7.17
C ILE A 197 -11.99 15.91 -6.95
N ILE A 198 -11.19 15.37 -7.86
CA ILE A 198 -9.72 15.34 -7.71
C ILE A 198 -9.10 16.72 -7.69
N LYS A 199 -9.57 17.65 -8.53
CA LYS A 199 -9.06 19.02 -8.59
C LYS A 199 -9.20 19.79 -7.26
N LYS A 200 -10.18 19.43 -6.42
CA LYS A 200 -10.52 20.14 -5.18
C LYS A 200 -9.82 19.62 -3.93
N HIS A 201 -9.14 18.47 -4.00
CA HIS A 201 -8.60 17.81 -2.82
C HIS A 201 -7.12 17.47 -3.02
N PRO A 202 -6.28 17.60 -1.98
CA PRO A 202 -4.96 16.99 -1.98
C PRO A 202 -5.07 15.47 -2.18
N ILE A 203 -4.16 14.91 -2.96
CA ILE A 203 -4.07 13.50 -3.27
C ILE A 203 -2.86 12.92 -2.55
N ILE A 204 -3.10 12.02 -1.60
CA ILE A 204 -2.03 11.38 -0.83
C ILE A 204 -1.68 10.07 -1.53
N ILE A 205 -0.43 9.92 -1.95
CA ILE A 205 0.11 8.67 -2.49
C ILE A 205 0.22 7.68 -1.33
N ALA A 206 -0.66 6.69 -1.29
CA ALA A 206 -0.77 5.67 -0.24
C ALA A 206 0.04 4.40 -0.57
N ASP A 207 0.22 4.06 -1.84
CA ASP A 207 1.13 3.00 -2.27
C ASP A 207 1.62 3.26 -3.70
N GLY A 208 2.82 2.77 -4.02
CA GLY A 208 3.40 2.92 -5.34
C GLY A 208 4.27 4.17 -5.51
N HIS A 209 4.86 4.70 -4.45
CA HIS A 209 5.79 5.84 -4.54
C HIS A 209 6.98 5.55 -5.45
N HIS A 210 7.49 4.31 -5.48
CA HIS A 210 8.56 3.94 -6.43
C HIS A 210 8.06 4.10 -7.87
N ARG A 211 6.84 3.64 -8.17
CA ARG A 211 6.19 3.81 -9.49
C ARG A 211 5.98 5.28 -9.84
N TYR A 212 5.53 6.09 -8.88
CA TYR A 212 5.37 7.54 -9.07
C TYR A 212 6.70 8.21 -9.40
N ILE A 213 7.74 7.96 -8.59
CA ILE A 213 9.06 8.57 -8.79
C ILE A 213 9.70 8.09 -10.09
N THR A 214 9.54 6.82 -10.48
CA THR A 214 10.08 6.36 -11.77
C THR A 214 9.36 6.97 -12.95
N CYS A 215 8.02 7.12 -12.89
CA CYS A 215 7.28 7.85 -13.92
C CYS A 215 7.71 9.32 -13.97
N LEU A 216 7.89 9.98 -12.82
CA LEU A 216 8.36 11.37 -12.77
C LEU A 216 9.79 11.51 -13.35
N ARG A 217 10.68 10.56 -13.07
CA ARG A 217 12.03 10.52 -13.68
C ARG A 217 11.98 10.31 -15.19
N HIS A 218 11.10 9.43 -15.67
CA HIS A 218 10.86 9.20 -17.09
C HIS A 218 10.29 10.46 -17.76
N SER A 219 9.34 11.13 -17.11
CA SER A 219 8.75 12.40 -17.53
C SER A 219 9.79 13.50 -17.75
N ARG A 220 10.70 13.68 -16.79
CA ARG A 220 11.79 14.66 -16.87
C ARG A 220 12.77 14.38 -18.02
N ALA A 221 12.82 13.14 -18.50
CA ALA A 221 13.62 12.75 -19.66
C ALA A 221 12.84 12.85 -20.99
N GLY A 222 11.65 13.46 -20.98
CA GLY A 222 10.78 13.62 -22.16
C GLY A 222 9.78 12.48 -22.38
N GLY A 223 9.66 11.54 -21.43
CA GLY A 223 8.71 10.43 -21.48
C GLY A 223 7.30 10.80 -21.01
N CYS A 224 6.66 9.88 -20.28
CA CYS A 224 5.26 10.01 -19.88
C CYS A 224 4.95 11.28 -19.05
N LYS A 225 3.75 11.86 -19.22
CA LYS A 225 3.30 13.05 -18.46
C LYS A 225 2.31 12.72 -17.34
N TYR A 226 1.76 11.50 -17.36
CA TYR A 226 0.72 11.06 -16.46
C TYR A 226 1.05 9.68 -15.92
N ILE A 227 0.43 9.32 -14.80
CA ILE A 227 0.53 8.00 -14.19
C ILE A 227 -0.85 7.43 -13.89
N MET A 228 -1.05 6.16 -14.24
CA MET A 228 -2.26 5.43 -13.92
C MET A 228 -2.44 5.35 -12.40
N THR A 229 -3.56 5.86 -11.91
CA THR A 229 -3.80 6.10 -10.49
C THR A 229 -5.18 5.61 -10.08
N LEU A 230 -5.24 4.85 -8.99
CA LEU A 230 -6.45 4.46 -8.30
C LEU A 230 -6.69 5.46 -7.16
N PHE A 231 -7.87 6.08 -7.15
CA PHE A 231 -8.32 7.04 -6.16
C PHE A 231 -9.36 6.39 -5.24
N ILE A 232 -9.09 6.43 -3.94
CA ILE A 232 -9.97 5.91 -2.89
C ILE A 232 -10.32 7.05 -1.94
N ASP A 233 -11.61 7.25 -1.68
CA ASP A 233 -12.05 8.23 -0.69
C ASP A 233 -11.72 7.70 0.72
N PHE A 234 -11.26 8.58 1.62
CA PHE A 234 -11.08 8.24 3.04
C PHE A 234 -12.34 7.67 3.68
N ASN A 235 -13.50 8.08 3.18
CA ASN A 235 -14.80 7.68 3.71
C ASN A 235 -15.34 6.39 3.07
N GLU A 236 -14.63 5.79 2.11
CA GLU A 236 -15.04 4.51 1.53
C GLU A 236 -14.83 3.36 2.53
N PRO A 237 -15.87 2.56 2.81
CA PRO A 237 -15.74 1.39 3.66
C PRO A 237 -14.79 0.36 3.01
N GLY A 238 -14.03 -0.35 3.83
CA GLY A 238 -13.14 -1.42 3.36
C GLY A 238 -11.72 -0.98 2.99
N LEU A 239 -11.31 0.24 3.33
CA LEU A 239 -9.88 0.56 3.40
C LEU A 239 -9.30 0.03 4.72
N ILE A 240 -8.38 -0.93 4.65
CA ILE A 240 -7.65 -1.42 5.83
C ILE A 240 -6.21 -0.93 5.75
N ILE A 241 -5.72 -0.36 6.85
CA ILE A 241 -4.31 -0.09 7.05
C ILE A 241 -3.78 -1.13 8.02
N TYR A 242 -2.90 -1.98 7.53
CA TYR A 242 -2.05 -2.81 8.37
C TYR A 242 -0.73 -2.09 8.66
N THR A 243 0.05 -2.69 9.53
CA THR A 243 1.38 -2.22 9.90
C THR A 243 2.36 -3.37 9.85
N SER A 244 3.66 -3.05 9.92
CA SER A 244 4.70 -4.07 10.03
C SER A 244 5.20 -4.14 11.47
N HIS A 245 5.12 -5.32 12.06
CA HIS A 245 5.68 -5.65 13.35
C HIS A 245 7.21 -5.78 13.26
N ARG A 246 7.91 -5.67 14.39
CA ARG A 246 9.38 -5.68 14.42
C ARG A 246 9.85 -7.01 15.00
N GLN A 247 10.63 -7.75 14.24
CA GLN A 247 11.40 -8.87 14.77
C GLN A 247 12.77 -8.37 15.15
N ILE A 248 13.14 -8.57 16.41
CA ILE A 248 14.44 -8.19 16.94
C ILE A 248 15.30 -9.44 16.99
N HIS A 249 16.42 -9.44 16.27
CA HIS A 249 17.29 -10.61 16.14
C HIS A 249 18.35 -10.66 17.24
N LYS A 250 18.74 -9.51 17.78
CA LYS A 250 19.79 -9.39 18.80
C LYS A 250 19.37 -8.47 19.93
N LEU A 251 19.62 -8.91 21.16
CA LEU A 251 19.35 -8.17 22.38
C LEU A 251 20.60 -8.20 23.27
N ASP A 252 20.76 -7.17 24.11
CA ASP A 252 21.85 -7.05 25.09
C ASP A 252 21.46 -7.56 26.50
N PHE A 253 20.32 -8.22 26.60
CA PHE A 253 19.78 -8.84 27.81
C PHE A 253 19.27 -10.25 27.49
N ASN A 254 19.18 -11.10 28.51
CA ASN A 254 18.81 -12.51 28.33
C ASN A 254 17.65 -12.99 29.24
N SER A 255 17.03 -12.09 30.00
CA SER A 255 15.95 -12.45 30.93
C SER A 255 14.75 -11.51 30.86
N LEU A 256 13.56 -12.04 31.16
CA LEU A 256 12.33 -11.25 31.24
C LEU A 256 12.43 -10.17 32.33
N ASN A 257 13.12 -10.45 33.43
CA ASN A 257 13.32 -9.49 34.52
C ASN A 257 14.21 -8.32 34.09
N GLU A 258 15.26 -8.56 33.30
CA GLU A 258 16.07 -7.49 32.72
C GLU A 258 15.28 -6.63 31.73
N LEU A 259 14.45 -7.23 30.87
CA LEU A 259 13.55 -6.49 29.99
C LEU A 259 12.66 -5.56 30.81
N LYS A 260 11.98 -6.10 31.84
CA LYS A 260 11.13 -5.31 32.73
C LYS A 260 11.92 -4.19 33.41
N HIS A 261 13.13 -4.47 33.89
CA HIS A 261 13.97 -3.47 34.54
C HIS A 261 14.39 -2.34 33.58
N LYS A 262 14.75 -2.66 32.34
CA LYS A 262 15.17 -1.68 31.32
C LYS A 262 14.04 -0.73 30.88
N VAL A 263 12.79 -1.20 30.89
CA VAL A 263 11.64 -0.40 30.42
C VAL A 263 10.85 0.26 31.55
N LYS A 264 10.95 -0.21 32.80
CA LYS A 264 10.06 0.19 33.92
C LYS A 264 10.02 1.69 34.19
N ASP A 265 11.06 2.44 33.87
CA ASP A 265 11.12 3.87 34.20
C ASP A 265 10.20 4.69 33.30
N LEU A 266 10.10 4.31 32.02
CA LEU A 266 9.31 5.00 30.99
C LEU A 266 7.98 4.29 30.67
N PHE A 267 7.92 2.97 30.84
CA PHE A 267 6.76 2.16 30.48
C PHE A 267 6.12 1.51 31.71
N GLU A 268 4.79 1.44 31.68
CA GLU A 268 4.02 0.51 32.50
C GLU A 268 3.96 -0.84 31.79
N ILE A 269 4.00 -1.92 32.57
CA ILE A 269 4.12 -3.28 32.09
C ILE A 269 2.89 -4.06 32.53
N PHE A 270 2.26 -4.76 31.59
CA PHE A 270 1.16 -5.68 31.83
C PHE A 270 1.55 -7.04 31.24
N ASP A 271 1.47 -8.12 32.01
CA ASP A 271 1.95 -9.46 31.63
C ASP A 271 0.91 -10.58 31.86
N ASP A 272 -0.34 -10.21 32.09
CA ASP A 272 -1.47 -11.13 32.29
C ASP A 272 -2.14 -11.55 30.96
N PHE A 273 -1.33 -12.02 30.00
CA PHE A 273 -1.81 -12.41 28.67
C PHE A 273 -1.41 -13.84 28.32
N ASN A 274 -2.40 -14.69 27.99
CA ASN A 274 -2.16 -16.08 27.64
C ASN A 274 -1.90 -16.27 26.14
N ASN A 275 -2.42 -15.38 25.31
CA ASN A 275 -2.35 -15.48 23.86
C ASN A 275 -2.39 -14.09 23.20
N PHE A 276 -2.09 -14.07 21.90
CA PHE A 276 -2.08 -12.85 21.11
C PHE A 276 -3.45 -12.16 21.04
N GLN A 277 -4.56 -12.90 21.04
CA GLN A 277 -5.90 -12.30 20.92
C GLN A 277 -6.28 -11.47 22.15
N GLU A 278 -5.93 -11.96 23.35
CA GLU A 278 -6.08 -11.21 24.60
C GLU A 278 -5.24 -9.93 24.58
N LEU A 279 -3.97 -10.03 24.18
CA LEU A 279 -3.06 -8.89 24.05
C LEU A 279 -3.58 -7.87 23.03
N LYS A 280 -3.97 -8.32 21.84
CA LYS A 280 -4.52 -7.48 20.77
C LYS A 280 -5.74 -6.69 21.24
N LYS A 281 -6.69 -7.36 21.92
CA LYS A 281 -7.90 -6.72 22.45
C LYS A 281 -7.57 -5.62 23.46
N GLU A 282 -6.62 -5.84 24.37
CA GLU A 282 -6.19 -4.81 25.33
C GLU A 282 -5.43 -3.66 24.65
N MET A 283 -4.59 -3.96 23.66
CA MET A 283 -3.92 -2.93 22.85
C MET A 283 -4.92 -2.06 22.08
N GLU A 284 -5.98 -2.65 21.53
CA GLU A 284 -7.05 -1.93 20.82
C GLU A 284 -7.88 -1.05 21.76
N LYS A 285 -8.25 -1.55 22.96
CA LYS A 285 -8.95 -0.75 23.98
C LYS A 285 -8.17 0.48 24.43
N ARG A 286 -6.83 0.40 24.37
CA ARG A 286 -5.90 1.45 24.80
C ARG A 286 -5.26 2.17 23.61
N ARG A 287 -5.91 2.13 22.44
CA ARG A 287 -5.44 2.85 21.26
C ARG A 287 -5.27 4.34 21.58
N GLY A 288 -4.19 4.94 21.10
CA GLY A 288 -3.81 6.32 21.43
C GLY A 288 -3.03 6.50 22.74
N ALA A 289 -2.95 5.49 23.61
CA ALA A 289 -2.15 5.56 24.84
C ALA A 289 -0.71 5.04 24.67
N HIS A 290 -0.18 5.04 23.43
CA HIS A 290 1.16 4.57 23.07
C HIS A 290 1.50 3.19 23.66
N VAL A 291 0.70 2.19 23.27
CA VAL A 291 0.82 0.80 23.70
C VAL A 291 1.52 -0.06 22.65
N PHE A 292 2.36 -0.98 23.13
CA PHE A 292 3.14 -1.92 22.31
C PHE A 292 2.98 -3.32 22.87
N GLY A 293 2.72 -4.29 22.00
CA GLY A 293 2.76 -5.71 22.37
C GLY A 293 4.18 -6.22 22.26
N CYS A 294 4.56 -7.17 23.12
CA CYS A 294 5.87 -7.78 23.14
C CYS A 294 5.70 -9.28 23.35
N TYR A 295 6.36 -10.09 22.52
CA TYR A 295 6.52 -11.51 22.73
C TYR A 295 7.99 -11.82 22.92
N TYR A 296 8.35 -12.30 24.11
CA TYR A 296 9.72 -12.59 24.51
C TYR A 296 9.74 -13.77 25.48
N GLN A 297 10.64 -14.74 25.27
CA GLN A 297 10.74 -15.96 26.08
C GLN A 297 9.38 -16.65 26.30
N GLN A 298 8.61 -16.79 25.22
CA GLN A 298 7.28 -17.41 25.23
C GLN A 298 6.24 -16.71 26.13
N LYS A 299 6.48 -15.44 26.51
CA LYS A 299 5.56 -14.63 27.30
C LYS A 299 5.08 -13.42 26.50
N PHE A 300 3.79 -13.15 26.60
CA PHE A 300 3.17 -11.95 26.06
C PHE A 300 3.18 -10.84 27.11
N LEU A 301 3.60 -9.64 26.71
CA LEU A 301 3.57 -8.42 27.52
C LEU A 301 2.96 -7.28 26.72
N MET A 302 2.34 -6.34 27.41
CA MET A 302 2.00 -5.02 26.87
C MET A 302 2.82 -3.97 27.60
N LEU A 303 3.45 -3.09 26.82
CA LEU A 303 4.22 -1.94 27.30
C LEU A 303 3.45 -0.68 26.94
N ARG A 304 3.06 0.11 27.95
CA ARG A 304 2.37 1.40 27.77
C ARG A 304 3.28 2.55 28.19
N LEU A 305 3.49 3.53 27.32
CA LEU A 305 4.24 4.72 27.73
C LEU A 305 3.49 5.40 28.90
N LYS A 306 4.20 5.68 30.00
CA LYS A 306 3.60 6.32 31.18
C LYS A 306 3.04 7.69 30.80
N LYS A 307 1.83 8.02 31.28
CA LYS A 307 1.14 9.29 30.98
C LYS A 307 1.95 10.56 31.30
N LYS A 308 2.85 10.48 32.29
CA LYS A 308 3.71 11.61 32.69
C LYS A 308 4.91 11.84 31.77
N ILE A 309 5.20 10.90 30.87
CA ILE A 309 6.35 10.97 29.97
C ILE A 309 5.89 11.64 28.68
N ASN A 310 6.50 12.78 28.37
CA ASN A 310 6.26 13.49 27.12
C ASN A 310 7.21 12.93 26.04
N PRO A 311 6.70 12.33 24.93
CA PRO A 311 7.55 11.82 23.85
C PRO A 311 8.52 12.85 23.26
N LEU A 312 8.12 14.13 23.27
CA LEU A 312 8.89 15.24 22.68
C LEU A 312 10.28 15.39 23.29
N ASP A 313 10.44 15.05 24.57
CA ASP A 313 11.70 15.18 25.31
C ASP A 313 12.75 14.14 24.89
N PHE A 314 12.33 13.10 24.17
CA PHE A 314 13.16 11.94 23.83
C PHE A 314 13.37 11.76 22.33
N ILE A 315 12.52 12.37 21.50
CA ILE A 315 12.56 12.18 20.04
C ILE A 315 13.29 13.37 19.41
N PRO A 316 14.54 13.16 18.93
CA PRO A 316 15.35 14.21 18.35
C PRO A 316 14.80 14.64 16.98
N GLY A 317 15.22 15.82 16.53
CA GLY A 317 14.92 16.35 15.20
C GLY A 317 13.78 17.36 15.17
N ASN A 318 13.64 17.99 14.01
CA ASN A 318 12.72 19.11 13.75
C ASN A 318 11.37 18.63 13.20
N HIS A 319 10.83 17.58 13.83
CA HIS A 319 9.50 17.05 13.51
C HIS A 319 8.41 17.75 14.31
N SER A 320 7.19 17.80 13.76
CA SER A 320 6.02 18.31 14.48
C SER A 320 5.72 17.52 15.75
N ASN A 321 4.90 18.10 16.64
CA ASN A 321 4.48 17.41 17.85
C ASN A 321 3.60 16.21 17.50
N GLU A 322 2.75 16.33 16.48
CA GLU A 322 1.89 15.27 15.96
C GLU A 322 2.72 14.07 15.51
N TRP A 323 3.81 14.31 14.78
CA TRP A 323 4.70 13.26 14.32
C TRP A 323 5.42 12.58 15.47
N LYS A 324 5.97 13.34 16.41
CA LYS A 324 6.67 12.79 17.59
C LYS A 324 5.72 11.99 18.51
N ASN A 325 4.43 12.29 18.51
CA ASN A 325 3.42 11.54 19.26
C ASN A 325 2.90 10.28 18.54
N LEU A 326 3.33 10.00 17.30
CA LEU A 326 2.99 8.73 16.66
C LEU A 326 3.57 7.54 17.44
N SER A 327 2.90 6.39 17.35
CA SER A 327 3.36 5.16 18.03
C SER A 327 4.75 4.71 17.54
N LEU A 328 5.10 4.96 16.29
CA LEU A 328 6.35 4.46 15.71
C LEU A 328 7.60 5.23 16.12
N PRO A 329 7.62 6.57 16.14
CA PRO A 329 8.72 7.33 16.70
C PRO A 329 8.97 6.99 18.17
N ILE A 330 7.90 6.78 18.95
CA ILE A 330 7.99 6.32 20.34
C ILE A 330 8.63 4.92 20.40
N LEU A 331 8.15 3.97 19.58
CA LEU A 331 8.74 2.63 19.51
C LEU A 331 10.23 2.68 19.18
N HIS A 332 10.62 3.40 18.13
CA HIS A 332 12.00 3.38 17.62
C HIS A 332 12.97 4.17 18.50
N ASN A 333 12.60 5.38 18.93
CA ASN A 333 13.53 6.24 19.68
C ASN A 333 13.51 5.94 21.18
N ILE A 334 12.34 5.65 21.74
CA ILE A 334 12.20 5.49 23.20
C ILE A 334 12.35 4.02 23.59
N LEU A 335 11.49 3.13 23.06
CA LEU A 335 11.54 1.72 23.46
C LEU A 335 12.81 1.03 22.91
N LEU A 336 13.00 1.01 21.61
CA LEU A 336 14.12 0.32 20.97
C LEU A 336 15.45 1.04 21.20
N GLY A 337 15.50 2.35 20.99
CA GLY A 337 16.70 3.16 21.17
C GLY A 337 17.10 3.32 22.63
N LYS A 338 16.32 4.07 23.40
CA LYS A 338 16.68 4.46 24.77
C LYS A 338 16.60 3.32 25.79
N CYS A 339 15.56 2.50 25.77
CA CYS A 339 15.39 1.44 26.77
C CYS A 339 16.17 0.17 26.42
N LEU A 340 16.07 -0.30 25.17
CA LEU A 340 16.59 -1.61 24.76
C LEU A 340 17.92 -1.56 24.00
N ASN A 341 18.38 -0.37 23.58
CA ASN A 341 19.63 -0.17 22.84
C ASN A 341 19.76 -1.07 21.59
N VAL A 342 18.64 -1.28 20.87
CA VAL A 342 18.58 -2.11 19.67
C VAL A 342 19.03 -1.31 18.45
N LYS A 343 19.96 -1.87 17.67
CA LYS A 343 20.41 -1.27 16.41
C LYS A 343 19.42 -1.54 15.29
N LYS A 344 19.33 -0.62 14.33
CA LYS A 344 18.45 -0.76 13.16
C LYS A 344 18.73 -2.01 12.32
N GLU A 345 19.98 -2.44 12.25
CA GLU A 345 20.42 -3.65 11.52
C GLU A 345 19.92 -4.96 12.16
N ASP A 346 19.61 -4.94 13.44
CA ASP A 346 19.09 -6.10 14.18
C ASP A 346 17.56 -6.21 14.10
N ILE A 347 16.91 -5.36 13.30
CA ILE A 347 15.45 -5.29 13.16
C ILE A 347 15.05 -5.73 11.76
N SER A 348 14.20 -6.75 11.67
CA SER A 348 13.44 -7.05 10.46
C SER A 348 11.94 -6.81 10.69
N PHE A 349 11.18 -6.82 9.60
CA PHE A 349 9.77 -6.46 9.59
C PHE A 349 8.91 -7.65 9.17
N ILE A 350 7.83 -7.89 9.90
CA ILE A 350 6.89 -8.97 9.60
C ILE A 350 5.44 -8.48 9.71
N LYS A 351 4.59 -8.91 8.78
CA LYS A 351 3.16 -8.56 8.77
C LYS A 351 2.30 -9.64 9.43
N ASP A 352 2.69 -10.89 9.21
CA ASP A 352 2.02 -12.07 9.76
C ASP A 352 2.50 -12.30 11.20
N ILE A 353 1.59 -12.13 12.15
CA ILE A 353 1.87 -12.31 13.57
C ILE A 353 2.17 -13.77 13.89
N ASP A 354 1.44 -14.72 13.31
CA ASP A 354 1.61 -16.15 13.62
C ASP A 354 2.97 -16.64 13.16
N LYS A 355 3.39 -16.23 11.95
CA LYS A 355 4.76 -16.47 11.47
C LYS A 355 5.81 -15.77 12.35
N GLY A 356 5.50 -14.58 12.87
CA GLY A 356 6.38 -13.86 13.80
C GLY A 356 6.57 -14.59 15.12
N LEU A 357 5.49 -15.13 15.69
CA LEU A 357 5.51 -15.94 16.91
C LEU A 357 6.29 -17.24 16.68
N LEU A 358 6.06 -17.91 15.55
CA LEU A 358 6.81 -19.10 15.15
C LEU A 358 8.32 -18.81 15.05
N ASN A 359 8.71 -17.74 14.36
CA ASN A 359 10.10 -17.33 14.25
C ASN A 359 10.74 -17.06 15.62
N ALA A 360 10.00 -16.48 16.57
CA ALA A 360 10.49 -16.26 17.92
C ALA A 360 10.69 -17.57 18.70
N ASN A 361 9.77 -18.51 18.56
CA ASN A 361 9.84 -19.82 19.21
C ASN A 361 10.96 -20.71 18.65
N GLU A 362 11.23 -20.60 17.35
CA GLU A 362 12.32 -21.31 16.67
C GLU A 362 13.69 -20.63 16.85
N GLY A 363 13.75 -19.50 17.58
CA GLY A 363 15.00 -18.76 17.79
C GLY A 363 15.51 -17.99 16.57
N LYS A 364 14.72 -17.88 15.50
CA LYS A 364 15.04 -17.03 14.32
C LYS A 364 14.96 -15.53 14.65
N SER A 365 14.22 -15.15 15.68
CA SER A 365 14.23 -13.82 16.28
C SER A 365 14.19 -13.92 17.80
N ALA A 366 14.90 -13.03 18.50
CA ALA A 366 14.92 -13.01 19.95
C ALA A 366 13.61 -12.45 20.55
N MET A 367 12.97 -11.49 19.88
CA MET A 367 11.74 -10.84 20.34
C MET A 367 10.88 -10.41 19.16
N LEU A 368 9.56 -10.42 19.35
CA LEU A 368 8.58 -9.82 18.43
C LEU A 368 7.90 -8.63 19.12
N LEU A 369 7.97 -7.45 18.51
CA LEU A 369 7.27 -6.24 18.95
C LEU A 369 6.09 -5.93 18.02
N MET A 370 4.92 -5.83 18.62
CA MET A 370 3.63 -5.63 17.97
C MET A 370 3.18 -4.19 18.17
N VAL A 371 2.59 -3.61 17.13
CA VAL A 371 2.15 -2.21 17.12
C VAL A 371 0.74 -2.14 16.58
N ASN A 372 -0.05 -1.21 17.10
CA ASN A 372 -1.33 -0.89 16.50
C ASN A 372 -1.11 -0.22 15.13
N PRO A 373 -1.92 -0.53 14.11
CA PRO A 373 -1.83 0.15 12.84
C PRO A 373 -2.12 1.65 12.93
N THR A 374 -1.43 2.42 12.11
CA THR A 374 -1.69 3.85 11.94
C THR A 374 -3.12 4.09 11.46
N THR A 375 -3.79 5.12 11.98
CA THR A 375 -5.14 5.52 11.54
C THR A 375 -5.09 6.39 10.29
N LEU A 376 -6.20 6.48 9.55
CA LEU A 376 -6.33 7.43 8.43
C LEU A 376 -6.20 8.88 8.92
N GLU A 377 -6.71 9.17 10.13
CA GLU A 377 -6.62 10.49 10.75
C GLU A 377 -5.16 10.88 11.06
N GLU A 378 -4.35 9.96 11.59
CA GLU A 378 -2.92 10.18 11.80
C GLU A 378 -2.21 10.49 10.46
N ILE A 379 -2.50 9.72 9.40
CA ILE A 379 -1.91 9.97 8.06
C ILE A 379 -2.32 11.35 7.54
N HIS A 380 -3.60 11.70 7.65
CA HIS A 380 -4.12 13.01 7.21
C HIS A 380 -3.48 14.17 7.97
N ASN A 381 -3.35 14.07 9.29
CA ASN A 381 -2.77 15.12 10.12
C ASN A 381 -1.28 15.34 9.79
N ILE A 382 -0.52 14.26 9.63
CA ILE A 382 0.91 14.33 9.28
C ILE A 382 1.12 14.91 7.88
N THR A 383 0.36 14.43 6.90
CA THR A 383 0.47 14.90 5.51
C THR A 383 0.03 16.36 5.35
N LYS A 384 -0.97 16.83 6.12
CA LYS A 384 -1.37 18.25 6.18
C LYS A 384 -0.26 19.18 6.69
N LEU A 385 0.61 18.68 7.56
CA LEU A 385 1.78 19.41 8.07
C LEU A 385 2.96 19.38 7.09
N GLY A 386 2.81 18.76 5.91
CA GLY A 386 3.88 18.59 4.94
C GLY A 386 4.93 17.56 5.37
N GLU A 387 4.66 16.78 6.41
CA GLU A 387 5.53 15.73 6.91
C GLU A 387 5.20 14.37 6.30
N ILE A 388 6.15 13.45 6.42
CA ILE A 388 6.07 12.10 5.90
C ILE A 388 5.96 11.12 7.06
N MET A 389 5.15 10.08 6.92
CA MET A 389 5.05 9.02 7.92
C MET A 389 6.41 8.33 8.14
N PRO A 390 6.69 7.83 9.36
CA PRO A 390 7.83 6.97 9.61
C PRO A 390 7.87 5.77 8.66
N GLN A 391 9.06 5.22 8.42
CA GLN A 391 9.18 4.06 7.53
C GLN A 391 8.41 2.85 8.05
N LYS A 392 7.80 2.10 7.12
CA LYS A 392 7.01 0.90 7.40
C LYS A 392 5.84 1.17 8.35
N SER A 393 5.24 2.35 8.26
CA SER A 393 4.04 2.72 9.05
C SER A 393 2.79 1.98 8.60
N THR A 394 2.65 1.83 7.29
CA THR A 394 1.37 1.60 6.63
C THR A 394 1.49 0.49 5.60
N TYR A 395 0.46 -0.33 5.52
CA TYR A 395 0.25 -1.29 4.46
C TYR A 395 -1.23 -1.27 4.08
N PHE A 396 -1.54 -0.58 3.00
CA PHE A 396 -2.92 -0.45 2.52
C PHE A 396 -3.40 -1.74 1.87
N PHE A 397 -4.56 -2.20 2.30
CA PHE A 397 -5.14 -3.47 1.91
C PHE A 397 -6.64 -3.34 1.64
N PRO A 398 -7.19 -4.14 0.71
CA PRO A 398 -6.47 -4.99 -0.28
C PRO A 398 -5.75 -4.17 -1.36
N LYS A 399 -4.76 -4.76 -2.04
CA LYS A 399 -4.03 -4.10 -3.14
C LYS A 399 -4.73 -4.33 -4.49
N PRO A 400 -4.64 -3.39 -5.45
CA PRO A 400 -5.14 -3.61 -6.80
C PRO A 400 -4.26 -4.62 -7.56
N LEU A 401 -4.85 -5.38 -8.48
CA LEU A 401 -4.09 -6.29 -9.35
C LEU A 401 -3.33 -5.54 -10.44
N SER A 402 -2.25 -6.17 -10.90
CA SER A 402 -1.55 -5.81 -12.14
C SER A 402 -2.23 -6.48 -13.35
N GLY A 403 -2.30 -5.78 -14.48
CA GLY A 403 -2.79 -6.31 -15.75
C GLY A 403 -4.30 -6.24 -15.96
N LEU A 404 -5.09 -5.81 -14.97
CA LEU A 404 -6.53 -5.61 -15.16
C LEU A 404 -6.83 -4.49 -16.15
N ILE A 405 -6.17 -3.36 -15.96
CA ILE A 405 -6.15 -2.23 -16.89
C ILE A 405 -4.69 -1.85 -17.09
N ILE A 406 -4.31 -1.64 -18.34
CA ILE A 406 -2.99 -1.21 -18.76
C ILE A 406 -3.16 0.13 -19.48
N HIS A 407 -2.26 1.06 -19.20
CA HIS A 407 -2.18 2.34 -19.90
C HIS A 407 -0.84 2.43 -20.64
N ARG A 408 -0.87 2.63 -21.95
CA ARG A 408 0.30 2.99 -22.76
C ARG A 408 0.41 4.50 -22.91
N HIS A 409 1.61 5.05 -22.75
CA HIS A 409 1.89 6.48 -22.80
C HIS A 409 2.25 6.98 -24.21
N ASP A 410 2.69 6.09 -25.10
CA ASP A 410 3.13 6.38 -26.46
C ASP A 410 2.00 6.66 -27.45
N MET A 411 0.76 6.34 -27.08
CA MET A 411 -0.40 6.78 -27.83
C MET A 411 -0.74 8.21 -27.44
N GLU A 412 -0.60 9.11 -28.41
CA GLU A 412 -0.79 10.54 -28.22
C GLU A 412 -2.05 10.82 -27.39
N ILE A 413 -1.85 11.56 -26.30
CA ILE A 413 -2.94 12.15 -25.55
C ILE A 413 -3.40 13.36 -26.38
N GLU A 414 -4.08 13.11 -27.51
CA GLU A 414 -4.81 14.16 -28.24
C GLU A 414 -5.75 14.93 -27.31
#